data_AF-A0A366MRK4-F1
#
_entry.id   AF-A0A366MRK4-F1
#
_cell.length_a   1.000
_cell.length_b   1.000
_cell.length_c   1.000
_cell.angle_alpha   90.00
_cell.angle_beta   90.00
_cell.angle_gamma   90.00
#
_symmetry.space_group_name_H-M   'P 1'
#
loop_
_entity.id
_entity.type
_entity.pdbx_description
1 polymer ?
#
loop_
_entity_poly.entity_id
_entity_poly.type
_entity_poly.pdbx_seq_one_letter_code
_entity_poly.pdbx_strand_id
1 'polypeptide(L)'
;MAILLSFILPKMSVYLEKNDILKLKSDIVLIKNALQKEKTKRVLAQENSYINSLDSAKIDIKNEDLFSNILKMPIISTSTKDKEKGSWAKVSNSKYIFFTSSKTYEFYLDNGDFICSSKEIDCKELE
;
A
#
# COMPACT_ATOMS: atom_id res chain seq x y z
N MET A 1 -21.19 35.72 21.65
CA MET A 1 -20.07 35.06 22.35
C MET A 1 -19.54 33.95 21.45
N ALA A 2 -18.32 34.10 20.93
CA ALA A 2 -17.64 33.03 20.19
C ALA A 2 -16.89 32.16 21.21
N ILE A 3 -17.36 30.95 21.42
CA ILE A 3 -16.69 29.99 22.31
C ILE A 3 -15.52 29.38 21.50
N LEU A 4 -14.35 29.46 22.10
CA LEU A 4 -13.04 29.05 21.58
C LEU A 4 -13.05 27.61 21.03
N LEU A 5 -13.05 27.46 19.69
CA LEU A 5 -12.89 26.16 19.00
C LEU A 5 -11.40 25.81 18.72
N SER A 6 -10.44 26.40 19.45
CA SER A 6 -9.03 26.40 19.04
C SER A 6 -8.15 25.29 19.64
N PHE A 7 -8.68 24.31 20.39
CA PHE A 7 -7.85 23.36 21.15
C PHE A 7 -8.04 21.85 20.85
N ILE A 8 -8.84 21.48 19.85
CA ILE A 8 -9.12 20.05 19.56
C ILE A 8 -8.30 19.48 18.38
N LEU A 9 -7.73 20.34 17.53
CA LEU A 9 -7.10 19.95 16.26
C LEU A 9 -5.84 19.05 16.36
N PRO A 10 -4.89 19.21 17.31
CA PRO A 10 -3.63 18.45 17.27
C PRO A 10 -3.78 16.96 17.59
N LYS A 11 -4.85 16.55 18.30
CA LYS A 11 -5.09 15.14 18.61
C LYS A 11 -5.65 14.36 17.41
N MET A 12 -6.40 15.03 16.54
CA MET A 12 -7.06 14.40 15.39
C MET A 12 -6.06 14.02 14.29
N SER A 13 -5.10 14.88 13.96
CA SER A 13 -4.08 14.59 12.95
C SER A 13 -3.19 13.40 13.32
N VAL A 14 -2.79 13.31 14.60
CA VAL A 14 -2.03 12.17 15.13
C VAL A 14 -2.83 10.87 15.07
N TYR A 15 -4.15 10.94 15.33
CA TYR A 15 -5.03 9.77 15.25
C TYR A 15 -5.20 9.28 13.80
N LEU A 16 -5.39 10.21 12.84
CA LEU A 16 -5.49 9.87 11.43
C LEU A 16 -4.20 9.22 10.91
N GLU A 17 -3.03 9.77 11.25
CA GLU A 17 -1.74 9.18 10.89
C GLU A 17 -1.61 7.74 11.43
N LYS A 18 -1.96 7.52 12.70
CA LYS A 18 -1.93 6.17 13.29
C LYS A 18 -2.84 5.20 12.56
N ASN A 19 -4.04 5.63 12.17
CA ASN A 19 -4.96 4.79 11.41
C ASN A 19 -4.42 4.48 10.01
N ASP A 20 -3.84 5.47 9.32
CA ASP A 20 -3.23 5.27 8.01
C ASP A 20 -2.08 4.26 8.09
N ILE A 21 -1.22 4.36 9.12
CA ILE A 21 -0.13 3.41 9.36
C ILE A 21 -0.65 2.01 9.72
N LEU A 22 -1.68 1.90 10.57
CA LEU A 22 -2.29 0.61 10.91
C LEU A 22 -2.89 -0.07 9.67
N LYS A 23 -3.56 0.69 8.82
CA LYS A 23 -4.08 0.20 7.54
C LYS A 23 -2.93 -0.26 6.64
N LEU A 24 -1.89 0.56 6.48
CA LEU A 24 -0.71 0.22 5.70
C LEU A 24 -0.07 -1.10 6.16
N LYS A 25 0.14 -1.27 7.47
CA LYS A 25 0.67 -2.53 8.04
C LYS A 25 -0.22 -3.72 7.70
N SER A 26 -1.54 -3.60 7.86
CA SER A 26 -2.49 -4.65 7.50
C SER A 26 -2.42 -5.00 6.01
N ASP A 27 -2.42 -3.99 5.14
CA ASP A 27 -2.36 -4.16 3.68
C ASP A 27 -1.05 -4.87 3.27
N ILE A 28 0.10 -4.49 3.84
CA ILE A 28 1.39 -5.15 3.61
C ILE A 28 1.36 -6.62 4.01
N VAL A 29 0.81 -6.94 5.19
CA VAL A 29 0.69 -8.33 5.64
C VAL A 29 -0.19 -9.14 4.69
N LEU A 30 -1.32 -8.59 4.24
CA LEU A 30 -2.20 -9.25 3.28
C LEU A 30 -1.49 -9.49 1.94
N ILE A 31 -0.81 -8.48 1.39
CA ILE A 31 -0.05 -8.57 0.14
C ILE A 31 1.05 -9.62 0.25
N LYS A 32 1.86 -9.58 1.31
CA LYS A 32 2.96 -10.54 1.54
C LYS A 32 2.46 -11.96 1.72
N ASN A 33 1.37 -12.17 2.47
CA ASN A 33 0.77 -13.50 2.64
C ASN A 33 0.19 -14.04 1.32
N ALA A 34 -0.44 -13.18 0.52
CA ALA A 34 -0.96 -13.57 -0.79
C ALA A 34 0.17 -13.94 -1.77
N LEU A 35 1.27 -13.17 -1.78
CA LEU A 35 2.47 -13.50 -2.54
C LEU A 35 3.09 -14.82 -2.09
N GLN A 36 3.19 -15.07 -0.77
CA GLN A 36 3.69 -16.33 -0.26
C GLN A 36 2.83 -17.51 -0.72
N LYS A 37 1.50 -17.36 -0.68
CA LYS A 37 0.57 -18.39 -1.18
C LYS A 37 0.76 -18.62 -2.68
N GLU A 38 0.94 -17.57 -3.46
CA GLU A 38 1.20 -17.67 -4.90
C GLU A 38 2.54 -18.37 -5.19
N LYS A 39 3.61 -18.03 -4.45
CA LYS A 39 4.91 -18.72 -4.51
C LYS A 39 4.74 -20.22 -4.24
N THR A 40 4.05 -20.59 -3.16
CA THR A 40 3.78 -22.00 -2.83
C THR A 40 3.00 -22.71 -3.95
N LYS A 41 1.95 -22.07 -4.49
CA LYS A 41 1.15 -22.65 -5.58
C LYS A 41 2.00 -22.94 -6.82
N ARG A 42 2.90 -22.01 -7.20
CA ARG A 42 3.78 -22.16 -8.37
C ARG A 42 4.80 -23.26 -8.20
N VAL A 43 5.43 -23.34 -7.02
CA VAL A 43 6.35 -24.44 -6.68
C VAL A 43 5.66 -25.80 -6.81
N LEU A 44 4.43 -25.92 -6.30
CA LEU A 44 3.65 -27.16 -6.42
C LEU A 44 3.29 -27.50 -7.87
N ALA A 45 3.13 -26.48 -8.72
CA ALA A 45 2.88 -26.63 -10.16
C ALA A 45 4.17 -26.82 -10.99
N GLN A 46 5.35 -26.90 -10.35
CA GLN A 46 6.67 -26.97 -11.01
C GLN A 46 6.97 -25.77 -11.92
N GLU A 47 6.38 -24.61 -11.62
CA GLU A 47 6.68 -23.35 -12.28
C GLU A 47 7.89 -22.67 -11.61
N ASN A 48 8.94 -22.41 -12.39
CA ASN A 48 10.19 -21.80 -11.88
C ASN A 48 10.21 -20.27 -11.93
N SER A 49 9.13 -19.63 -12.40
CA SER A 49 9.03 -18.17 -12.52
C SER A 49 8.24 -17.56 -11.37
N TYR A 50 8.69 -16.40 -10.88
CA TYR A 50 7.91 -15.58 -9.95
C TYR A 50 6.77 -14.85 -10.68
N ILE A 51 5.74 -14.49 -9.91
CA ILE A 51 4.74 -13.53 -10.40
C ILE A 51 5.42 -12.19 -10.69
N ASN A 52 5.11 -11.61 -11.84
CA ASN A 52 5.74 -10.37 -12.33
C ASN A 52 4.77 -9.18 -12.39
N SER A 53 3.47 -9.39 -12.13
CA SER A 53 2.46 -8.33 -12.04
C SER A 53 1.43 -8.64 -10.97
N LEU A 54 1.13 -7.66 -10.10
CA LEU A 54 0.17 -7.82 -9.00
C LEU A 54 -1.26 -7.46 -9.39
N ASP A 55 -1.45 -6.78 -10.51
CA ASP A 55 -2.75 -6.38 -11.05
C ASP A 55 -2.67 -6.07 -12.55
N SER A 56 -3.77 -5.56 -13.11
CA SER A 56 -3.86 -4.98 -14.45
C SER A 56 -4.20 -3.48 -14.43
N ALA A 57 -4.13 -2.85 -13.25
CA ALA A 57 -4.50 -1.46 -13.05
C ALA A 57 -3.63 -0.52 -13.89
N LYS A 58 -4.24 0.55 -14.40
CA LYS A 58 -3.52 1.62 -15.10
C LYS A 58 -2.64 2.40 -14.12
N ILE A 59 -1.50 2.85 -14.63
CA ILE A 59 -0.55 3.65 -13.86
C ILE A 59 -1.13 5.04 -13.59
N ASP A 60 -1.06 5.47 -12.34
CA ASP A 60 -1.44 6.80 -11.85
C ASP A 60 -2.90 7.20 -12.12
N ILE A 61 -3.79 6.21 -12.17
CA ILE A 61 -5.24 6.39 -12.32
C ILE A 61 -5.94 5.96 -11.03
N LYS A 62 -6.86 6.80 -10.56
CA LYS A 62 -7.74 6.48 -9.42
C LYS A 62 -8.84 5.49 -9.81
N ASN A 63 -9.42 4.83 -8.82
CA ASN A 63 -10.52 3.88 -8.97
C ASN A 63 -10.17 2.64 -9.80
N GLU A 64 -8.89 2.25 -9.83
CA GLU A 64 -8.44 1.01 -10.44
C GLU A 64 -8.22 -0.07 -9.35
N ASP A 65 -8.37 -1.33 -9.75
CA ASP A 65 -8.24 -2.47 -8.85
C ASP A 65 -6.77 -2.88 -8.68
N LEU A 66 -6.14 -2.45 -7.58
CA LEU A 66 -4.78 -2.83 -7.23
C LEU A 66 -4.73 -4.21 -6.59
N PHE A 67 -3.61 -4.90 -6.82
CA PHE A 67 -3.31 -6.22 -6.28
C PHE A 67 -4.33 -7.32 -6.65
N SER A 68 -5.14 -7.10 -7.68
CA SER A 68 -6.24 -7.99 -8.11
C SER A 68 -5.78 -9.40 -8.51
N ASN A 69 -4.50 -9.58 -8.87
CA ASN A 69 -3.97 -10.90 -9.25
C ASN A 69 -3.68 -11.78 -8.03
N ILE A 70 -3.57 -11.19 -6.84
CA ILE A 70 -3.18 -11.90 -5.60
C ILE A 70 -4.22 -11.78 -4.49
N LEU A 71 -5.00 -10.70 -4.45
CA LEU A 71 -6.05 -10.48 -3.45
C LEU A 71 -7.44 -10.81 -4.03
N LYS A 72 -8.28 -11.46 -3.21
CA LYS A 72 -9.70 -11.72 -3.57
C LYS A 72 -10.53 -10.43 -3.63
N MET A 73 -10.23 -9.49 -2.74
CA MET A 73 -10.82 -8.15 -2.74
C MET A 73 -9.71 -7.18 -3.10
N PRO A 74 -9.74 -6.58 -4.30
CA PRO A 74 -8.71 -5.64 -4.71
C PRO A 74 -8.78 -4.36 -3.86
N ILE A 75 -7.64 -3.66 -3.78
CA ILE A 75 -7.56 -2.36 -3.14
C ILE A 75 -7.83 -1.29 -4.20
N ILE A 76 -8.79 -0.40 -3.96
CA ILE A 76 -9.10 0.68 -4.89
C ILE A 76 -8.01 1.74 -4.85
N SER A 77 -7.49 2.10 -6.03
CA SER A 77 -6.42 3.08 -6.16
C SER A 77 -6.89 4.53 -5.98
N THR A 78 -5.97 5.37 -5.52
CA THR A 78 -5.95 6.81 -5.78
C THR A 78 -4.92 7.14 -6.87
N SER A 79 -4.62 8.42 -7.08
CA SER A 79 -3.57 8.91 -7.98
C SER A 79 -2.54 9.76 -7.23
N THR A 80 -1.37 9.96 -7.82
CA THR A 80 -0.35 10.89 -7.33
C THR A 80 -0.77 12.36 -7.44
N LYS A 81 -1.79 12.66 -8.23
CA LYS A 81 -2.44 13.98 -8.28
C LYS A 81 -3.37 14.19 -7.09
N ASP A 82 -4.21 13.21 -6.77
CA ASP A 82 -5.22 13.31 -5.72
C ASP A 82 -4.64 13.06 -4.32
N LYS A 83 -3.68 12.14 -4.20
CA LYS A 83 -2.96 11.79 -2.96
C LYS A 83 -3.89 11.53 -1.77
N GLU A 84 -4.95 10.78 -2.01
CA GLU A 84 -5.91 10.45 -0.97
C GLU A 84 -5.22 9.71 0.19
N LYS A 85 -5.44 10.20 1.41
CA LYS A 85 -4.82 9.66 2.63
C LYS A 85 -5.39 8.30 2.97
N GLY A 86 -4.54 7.40 3.44
CA GLY A 86 -4.90 6.01 3.71
C GLY A 86 -5.03 5.16 2.44
N SER A 87 -4.64 5.68 1.27
CA SER A 87 -4.87 5.03 -0.02
C SER A 87 -3.59 4.75 -0.79
N TRP A 88 -3.67 3.76 -1.67
CA TRP A 88 -2.57 3.30 -2.52
C TRP A 88 -2.69 3.90 -3.93
N ALA A 89 -1.56 4.19 -4.56
CA ALA A 89 -1.47 4.51 -5.98
C ALA A 89 -0.42 3.63 -6.65
N LYS A 90 -0.69 3.27 -7.92
CA LYS A 90 0.27 2.61 -8.78
C LYS A 90 1.07 3.65 -9.55
N VAL A 91 2.39 3.58 -9.51
CA VAL A 91 3.27 4.55 -10.20
C VAL A 91 4.12 3.90 -11.29
N SER A 92 4.24 2.58 -11.29
CA SER A 92 4.74 1.80 -12.43
C SER A 92 4.19 0.37 -12.38
N ASN A 93 4.57 -0.49 -13.32
CA ASN A 93 4.16 -1.90 -13.31
C ASN A 93 4.57 -2.65 -12.03
N SER A 94 5.69 -2.27 -11.43
CA SER A 94 6.22 -2.91 -10.22
C SER A 94 6.24 -1.98 -9.01
N LYS A 95 5.82 -0.71 -9.12
CA LYS A 95 5.96 0.27 -8.03
C LYS A 95 4.63 0.84 -7.59
N TYR A 96 4.50 0.95 -6.27
CA TYR A 96 3.30 1.40 -5.58
C TYR A 96 3.67 2.41 -4.52
N ILE A 97 2.75 3.31 -4.22
CA ILE A 97 2.89 4.34 -3.23
C ILE A 97 1.68 4.29 -2.29
N PHE A 98 1.91 4.43 -0.99
CA PHE A 98 0.86 4.66 -0.01
C PHE A 98 0.98 6.06 0.58
N PHE A 99 -0.14 6.79 0.62
CA PHE A 99 -0.19 8.12 1.20
C PHE A 99 -0.74 8.06 2.61
N THR A 100 0.00 8.55 3.60
CA THR A 100 -0.54 8.82 4.93
C THR A 100 -0.91 10.29 5.07
N SER A 101 -1.46 10.64 6.21
CA SER A 101 -1.78 12.02 6.55
C SER A 101 -0.58 12.97 6.55
N SER A 102 0.65 12.46 6.73
CA SER A 102 1.88 13.27 6.82
C SER A 102 3.07 12.77 5.98
N LYS A 103 3.06 11.51 5.55
CA LYS A 103 4.18 10.86 4.84
C LYS A 103 3.70 10.10 3.61
N THR A 104 4.66 9.56 2.88
CA THR A 104 4.44 8.72 1.72
C THR A 104 5.39 7.55 1.78
N TYR A 105 4.87 6.34 1.57
CA TYR A 105 5.63 5.10 1.61
C TYR A 105 5.69 4.50 0.22
N GLU A 106 6.88 4.15 -0.23
CA GLU A 106 7.12 3.58 -1.55
C GLU A 106 7.42 2.09 -1.44
N PHE A 107 6.87 1.32 -2.36
CA PHE A 107 7.04 -0.12 -2.43
C PHE A 107 7.31 -0.56 -3.86
N TYR A 108 8.00 -1.68 -3.99
CA TYR A 108 8.18 -2.33 -5.27
C TYR A 108 8.09 -3.85 -5.16
N LEU A 109 7.65 -4.46 -6.27
CA LEU A 109 7.74 -5.89 -6.50
C LEU A 109 9.11 -6.23 -7.08
N ASP A 110 9.84 -7.11 -6.42
CA ASP A 110 11.08 -7.69 -6.93
C ASP A 110 11.10 -9.20 -6.67
N ASN A 111 11.28 -10.00 -7.72
CA ASN A 111 11.36 -11.46 -7.63
C ASN A 111 10.22 -12.11 -6.81
N GLY A 112 9.01 -11.56 -6.91
CA GLY A 112 7.84 -12.04 -6.18
C GLY A 112 7.76 -11.57 -4.71
N ASP A 113 8.69 -10.74 -4.25
CA ASP A 113 8.69 -10.10 -2.94
C ASP A 113 8.22 -8.66 -3.02
N PHE A 114 7.43 -8.24 -2.03
CA PHE A 114 6.94 -6.87 -1.90
C PHE A 114 7.78 -6.11 -0.88
N ILE A 115 8.60 -5.19 -1.36
CA ILE A 115 9.69 -4.57 -0.62
C ILE A 115 9.41 -3.07 -0.43
N CYS A 116 9.63 -2.56 0.77
CA CYS A 116 9.59 -1.12 1.05
C CYS A 116 10.87 -0.46 0.52
N SER A 117 10.74 0.58 -0.31
CA SER A 117 11.85 1.39 -0.87
C SER A 117 11.94 2.81 -0.29
N SER A 118 11.12 3.14 0.72
CA SER A 118 11.27 4.38 1.49
C SER A 118 12.57 4.40 2.30
N LYS A 119 12.79 5.49 3.04
CA LYS A 119 13.91 5.59 3.98
C LYS A 119 13.85 4.43 4.98
N GLU A 120 15.01 3.89 5.36
CA GLU A 120 15.12 2.74 6.26
C GLU A 120 14.32 2.93 7.57
N ILE A 121 14.36 4.12 8.16
CA ILE A 121 13.63 4.43 9.39
C ILE A 121 12.11 4.33 9.20
N ASP A 122 11.60 4.72 8.03
CA ASP A 122 10.19 4.66 7.69
C ASP A 122 9.80 3.20 7.40
N CYS A 123 10.63 2.43 6.70
CA CYS A 123 10.36 1.01 6.45
C CYS A 123 10.35 0.18 7.76
N LYS A 124 11.25 0.47 8.71
CA LYS A 124 11.27 -0.19 10.04
C LYS A 124 10.04 0.11 10.88
N GLU A 125 9.40 1.26 10.68
CA GLU A 125 8.13 1.59 11.35
C GLU A 125 7.02 0.61 10.94
N LEU A 126 7.12 -0.01 9.77
CA LEU A 126 6.12 -0.90 9.19
C LEU A 126 6.31 -2.39 9.54
N GLU A 127 7.44 -2.75 10.13
CA GLU A 127 7.71 -4.07 10.71
C GLU A 127 6.98 -4.26 12.05
#